data_AF-D2I351-F1
#
_entry.id   AF-D2I351-F1
#
_cell.length_a   1.000
_cell.length_b   1.000
_cell.length_c   1.000
_cell.angle_alpha   90.00
_cell.angle_beta   90.00
_cell.angle_gamma   90.00
#
_symmetry.space_group_name_H-M   'P 1'
#
loop_
_entity.id
_entity.type
_entity.pdbx_description
1 polymer ?
#
loop_
_entity_poly.entity_id
_entity_poly.type
_entity_poly.pdbx_seq_one_letter_code
_entity_poly.pdbx_strand_id
1 'polypeptide(L)'
;PPPVAAPQPQQSPAPRPQSPAGVKEEENYSFLPLVHNIIKCMDKDSPDVHQDLNALKTKFQEMRKVISTMPGTQLSPEQQLQQLQRLREQVRTKNELLQKYKSLCMFEIPKD
;
A
#
# COMPACT_ATOMS: atom_id res chain seq x y z
N PRO A 1 -48.59 -14.31 9.00
CA PRO A 1 -47.76 -13.91 7.84
C PRO A 1 -46.38 -13.48 8.33
N PRO A 2 -45.29 -14.15 7.92
CA PRO A 2 -43.94 -13.75 8.31
C PRO A 2 -43.51 -12.48 7.54
N PRO A 3 -42.65 -11.62 8.11
CA PRO A 3 -42.13 -10.48 7.39
C PRO A 3 -41.12 -10.94 6.34
N VAL A 4 -41.29 -10.42 5.13
CA VAL A 4 -40.48 -10.70 3.95
C VAL A 4 -39.04 -10.23 4.21
N ALA A 5 -38.08 -11.16 4.10
CA ALA A 5 -36.67 -10.85 4.13
C ALA A 5 -36.31 -9.95 2.93
N ALA A 6 -35.85 -8.73 3.22
CA ALA A 6 -35.31 -7.84 2.20
C ALA A 6 -34.00 -8.42 1.62
N PRO A 7 -33.75 -8.33 0.31
CA PRO A 7 -32.51 -8.82 -0.29
C PRO A 7 -31.32 -8.00 0.23
N GLN A 8 -30.43 -8.63 1.00
CA GLN A 8 -29.14 -8.04 1.33
C GLN A 8 -28.27 -8.02 0.07
N PRO A 9 -27.72 -6.86 -0.35
CA PRO A 9 -26.75 -6.83 -1.43
C PRO A 9 -25.51 -7.62 -0.99
N GLN A 10 -25.16 -8.64 -1.79
CA GLN A 10 -23.95 -9.45 -1.71
C GLN A 10 -22.73 -8.52 -1.67
N GLN A 11 -22.21 -8.22 -0.48
CA GLN A 11 -20.96 -7.49 -0.33
C GLN A 11 -19.81 -8.48 -0.54
N SER A 12 -19.30 -8.50 -1.78
CA SER A 12 -18.01 -9.09 -2.12
C SER A 12 -16.94 -8.61 -1.11
N PRO A 13 -16.03 -9.48 -0.66
CA PRO A 13 -14.98 -9.06 0.26
C PRO A 13 -14.11 -8.02 -0.43
N ALA A 14 -14.18 -6.77 0.05
CA ALA A 14 -13.36 -5.68 -0.45
C ALA A 14 -11.87 -6.06 -0.32
N PRO A 15 -11.05 -5.87 -1.37
CA PRO A 15 -9.63 -6.13 -1.29
C PRO A 15 -9.04 -5.29 -0.16
N ARG A 16 -8.35 -5.96 0.78
CA ARG A 16 -7.60 -5.28 1.84
C ARG A 16 -6.64 -4.29 1.19
N PRO A 17 -6.53 -3.04 1.68
CA PRO A 17 -5.46 -2.16 1.25
C PRO A 17 -4.14 -2.83 1.65
N GLN A 18 -3.40 -3.35 0.67
CA GLN A 18 -2.03 -3.77 0.89
C GLN A 18 -1.24 -2.49 1.17
N SER A 19 -0.93 -2.25 2.44
CA SER A 19 -0.02 -1.18 2.83
C SER A 19 1.35 -1.49 2.22
N PRO A 20 1.97 -0.60 1.42
CA PRO A 20 3.29 -0.80 0.85
C PRO A 20 4.42 -0.68 1.89
N ALA A 21 4.16 -0.95 3.17
CA ALA A 21 5.07 -0.79 4.30
C ALA A 21 6.29 -1.76 4.30
N GLY A 22 6.60 -2.39 3.16
CA GLY A 22 7.59 -3.46 3.04
C GLY A 22 8.76 -3.20 2.11
N VAL A 23 8.89 -2.02 1.48
CA VAL A 23 10.15 -1.69 0.79
C VAL A 23 11.22 -1.46 1.83
N LYS A 24 12.18 -2.37 1.92
CA LYS A 24 13.33 -2.27 2.82
C LYS A 24 14.06 -0.96 2.51
N GLU A 25 14.41 -0.17 3.52
CA GLU A 25 15.20 1.07 3.32
C GLU A 25 16.46 0.84 2.47
N GLU A 26 17.04 -0.35 2.57
CA GLU A 26 18.19 -0.79 1.78
C GLU A 26 17.95 -0.75 0.25
N GLU A 27 16.73 -1.07 -0.22
CA GLU A 27 16.39 -0.98 -1.66
C GLU A 27 16.31 0.47 -2.13
N ASN A 28 15.95 1.41 -1.26
CA ASN A 28 15.84 2.84 -1.61
C ASN A 28 17.21 3.44 -1.94
N TYR A 29 18.28 2.96 -1.29
CA TYR A 29 19.65 3.46 -1.47
C TYR A 29 20.53 2.58 -2.37
N SER A 30 19.95 1.56 -3.00
CA SER A 30 20.67 0.62 -3.85
C SER A 30 21.29 1.24 -5.11
N PHE A 31 21.05 2.52 -5.41
CA PHE A 31 21.71 3.27 -6.49
C PHE A 31 23.02 3.96 -6.05
N LEU A 32 23.27 4.10 -4.74
CA LEU A 32 24.46 4.78 -4.21
C LEU A 32 25.78 4.14 -4.66
N PRO A 33 25.93 2.80 -4.76
CA PRO A 33 27.14 2.19 -5.31
C PRO A 33 27.42 2.62 -6.74
N LEU A 34 26.38 2.80 -7.57
CA LEU A 34 26.53 3.29 -8.95
C LEU A 34 26.98 4.76 -8.96
N VAL A 35 26.40 5.61 -8.11
CA VAL A 35 26.81 7.02 -7.97
C VAL A 35 28.28 7.11 -7.56
N HIS A 36 28.69 6.31 -6.58
CA HIS A 36 30.09 6.24 -6.14
C HIS A 36 31.02 5.79 -7.28
N ASN A 37 30.63 4.78 -8.05
CA ASN A 37 31.44 4.29 -9.17
C ASN A 37 31.58 5.35 -10.27
N ILE A 38 30.52 6.09 -10.59
CA ILE A 38 30.58 7.18 -11.57
C ILE A 38 31.59 8.25 -11.14
N ILE A 39 31.54 8.69 -9.87
CA ILE A 39 32.48 9.67 -9.33
C ILE A 39 33.91 9.16 -9.47
N LYS A 40 34.16 7.91 -9.05
CA LYS A 40 35.47 7.27 -9.15
C LYS A 40 35.95 7.09 -10.60
N CYS A 41 35.05 6.80 -11.53
CA CYS A 41 35.35 6.68 -12.96
C CYS A 41 35.70 8.05 -13.56
N MET A 42 35.00 9.11 -13.16
CA MET A 42 35.28 10.49 -13.58
C MET A 42 36.63 10.97 -13.05
N ASP A 43 36.96 10.70 -11.79
CA ASP A 43 38.25 11.09 -11.19
C ASP A 43 39.47 10.44 -11.87
N LYS A 44 39.26 9.33 -12.58
CA LYS A 44 40.32 8.54 -13.23
C LYS A 44 40.26 8.58 -14.76
N ASP A 45 39.43 9.45 -15.34
CA ASP A 45 39.14 9.50 -16.80
C ASP A 45 38.85 8.11 -17.40
N SER A 46 38.13 7.28 -16.64
CA SER A 46 37.81 5.91 -17.04
C SER A 46 36.75 5.91 -18.16
N PRO A 47 36.93 5.09 -19.23
CA PRO A 47 35.92 4.94 -20.28
C PRO A 47 34.60 4.32 -19.77
N ASP A 48 34.63 3.65 -18.61
CA ASP A 48 33.47 2.96 -18.03
C ASP A 48 32.37 3.93 -17.52
N VAL A 49 32.66 5.22 -17.42
CA VAL A 49 31.71 6.24 -16.94
C VAL A 49 30.38 6.21 -17.71
N HIS A 50 30.42 5.97 -19.02
CA HIS A 50 29.21 5.90 -19.85
C HIS A 50 28.34 4.69 -19.51
N GLN A 51 28.95 3.55 -19.16
CA GLN A 51 28.23 2.35 -18.77
C GLN A 51 27.52 2.57 -17.42
N ASP A 52 28.24 3.09 -16.43
CA ASP A 52 27.68 3.34 -15.10
C ASP A 52 26.57 4.41 -15.13
N LEU A 53 26.72 5.45 -15.95
CA LEU A 53 25.67 6.45 -16.16
C LEU A 53 24.40 5.84 -16.78
N ASN A 54 24.55 4.95 -17.75
CA ASN A 54 23.42 4.25 -18.34
C ASN A 54 22.74 3.32 -17.33
N ALA A 55 23.51 2.60 -16.52
CA ALA A 55 22.97 1.76 -15.45
C ALA A 55 22.18 2.59 -14.42
N LEU A 56 22.71 3.75 -14.00
CA LEU A 56 22.03 4.66 -13.08
C LEU A 56 20.73 5.20 -13.68
N LYS A 57 20.74 5.60 -14.96
CA LYS A 57 19.55 6.05 -15.68
C LYS A 57 18.46 4.98 -15.70
N THR A 58 18.82 3.74 -16.01
CA THR A 58 17.89 2.59 -16.00
C THR A 58 17.30 2.39 -14.61
N LYS A 59 18.14 2.40 -13.57
CA LYS A 59 17.71 2.27 -12.17
C LYS A 59 16.65 3.31 -11.79
N PHE A 60 16.85 4.57 -12.18
CA PHE A 60 15.84 5.62 -11.93
C PHE A 60 14.57 5.47 -12.77
N GLN A 61 14.65 4.90 -13.97
CA GLN A 61 13.46 4.58 -14.75
C GLN A 61 12.63 3.49 -14.08
N GLU A 62 13.27 2.45 -13.56
CA GLU A 62 12.61 1.38 -12.80
C GLU A 62 11.95 1.92 -11.54
N MET A 63 12.68 2.73 -10.74
CA MET A 63 12.13 3.36 -9.54
C MET A 63 10.92 4.25 -9.86
N ARG A 64 10.99 5.06 -10.93
CA ARG A 64 9.84 5.86 -11.37
C ARG A 64 8.65 4.99 -11.75
N LYS A 65 8.87 3.88 -12.45
CA LYS A 65 7.81 2.93 -12.82
C LYS A 65 7.11 2.37 -11.57
N VAL A 66 7.87 1.99 -10.54
CA VAL A 66 7.32 1.53 -9.26
C VAL A 66 6.45 2.61 -8.62
N ILE A 67 6.97 3.84 -8.51
CA ILE A 67 6.24 4.98 -7.95
C ILE A 67 4.95 5.26 -8.73
N SER A 68 4.97 5.20 -10.06
CA SER A 68 3.79 5.41 -10.91
C SER A 68 2.70 4.37 -10.71
N THR A 69 3.06 3.15 -10.29
CA THR A 69 2.10 2.08 -9.97
C THR A 69 1.66 2.06 -8.51
N MET A 70 2.25 2.91 -7.66
CA MET A 70 1.98 2.91 -6.23
C MET A 70 0.57 3.48 -5.96
N PRO A 71 -0.32 2.75 -5.27
CA PRO A 71 -1.66 3.26 -4.98
C PRO A 71 -1.59 4.50 -4.10
N GLY A 72 -2.45 5.47 -4.39
CA GLY A 72 -2.53 6.73 -3.64
C GLY A 72 -1.64 7.85 -4.17
N THR A 73 -0.61 7.60 -4.97
CA THR A 73 0.23 8.68 -5.57
C THR A 73 -0.55 9.56 -6.55
N GLN A 74 -1.68 9.06 -7.06
CA GLN A 74 -2.60 9.79 -7.95
C GLN A 74 -3.59 10.71 -7.19
N LEU A 75 -3.63 10.63 -5.86
CA LEU A 75 -4.58 11.38 -5.02
C LEU A 75 -3.89 12.59 -4.39
N SER A 76 -4.65 13.66 -4.16
CA SER A 76 -4.15 14.78 -3.34
C SER A 76 -3.97 14.35 -1.88
N PRO A 77 -3.09 14.99 -1.11
CA PRO A 77 -2.92 14.69 0.32
C PRO A 77 -4.24 14.75 1.12
N GLU A 78 -5.11 15.70 0.77
CA GLU A 78 -6.42 15.86 1.41
C GLU A 78 -7.35 14.68 1.09
N GLN A 79 -7.36 14.21 -0.17
CA GLN A 79 -8.13 13.03 -0.57
C GLN A 79 -7.64 11.76 0.12
N GLN A 80 -6.31 11.60 0.24
CA GLN A 80 -5.72 10.48 0.98
C GLN A 80 -6.15 10.50 2.45
N LEU A 81 -6.10 11.68 3.10
CA LEU A 81 -6.51 11.84 4.49
C LEU A 81 -8.01 11.56 4.69
N GLN A 82 -8.86 12.08 3.80
CA GLN A 82 -10.30 11.82 3.86
C GLN A 82 -10.62 10.33 3.68
N GLN A 83 -9.92 9.63 2.77
CA GLN A 83 -10.07 8.19 2.63
C GLN A 83 -9.65 7.44 3.90
N LEU A 84 -8.54 7.84 4.52
CA LEU A 84 -8.08 7.26 5.79
C LEU A 84 -9.10 7.46 6.91
N GLN A 85 -9.68 8.65 7.04
CA GLN A 85 -10.73 8.95 8.03
C GLN A 85 -11.96 8.06 7.82
N ARG A 86 -12.46 7.97 6.58
CA ARG A 86 -13.59 7.09 6.24
C ARG A 86 -13.32 5.63 6.59
N LEU A 87 -12.12 5.12 6.28
CA LEU A 87 -11.73 3.75 6.61
C LEU A 87 -11.70 3.51 8.14
N ARG A 88 -11.17 4.47 8.91
CA ARG A 88 -11.16 4.40 10.37
C ARG A 88 -12.57 4.37 10.96
N GLU A 89 -13.46 5.23 10.46
CA GLU A 89 -14.87 5.23 10.87
C GLU A 89 -15.56 3.91 10.52
N GLN A 90 -15.32 3.38 9.31
CA GLN A 90 -15.89 2.10 8.90
C GLN A 90 -15.45 0.96 9.83
N VAL A 91 -14.17 0.92 10.23
CA VAL A 91 -13.66 -0.05 11.20
C VAL A 91 -14.33 0.12 12.56
N ARG A 92 -14.48 1.37 13.04
CA ARG A 92 -15.18 1.67 14.29
C ARG A 92 -16.61 1.14 14.26
N THR A 93 -17.40 1.53 13.26
CA THR A 93 -18.81 1.13 13.13
C THR A 93 -18.96 -0.39 13.01
N LYS A 94 -18.08 -1.05 12.23
CA LYS A 94 -18.08 -2.51 12.12
C LYS A 94 -17.77 -3.19 13.45
N ASN A 95 -16.81 -2.67 14.21
CA ASN A 95 -16.49 -3.20 15.54
C ASN A 95 -17.63 -2.98 16.54
N GLU A 96 -18.27 -1.81 16.54
CA GLU A 96 -19.44 -1.55 17.37
C GLU A 96 -20.59 -2.50 17.06
N LEU A 97 -20.84 -2.76 15.76
CA LEU A 97 -21.86 -3.69 15.33
C LEU A 97 -21.54 -5.12 15.82
N LEU A 98 -20.29 -5.57 15.63
CA LEU A 98 -19.85 -6.87 16.14
C LEU A 98 -19.98 -6.97 17.66
N GLN A 99 -19.66 -5.92 18.41
CA GLN A 99 -19.86 -5.87 19.86
C GLN A 99 -21.34 -5.96 20.23
N LYS A 100 -22.21 -5.21 19.55
CA LYS A 100 -23.66 -5.29 19.76
C LYS A 100 -24.17 -6.71 19.55
N TYR A 101 -23.76 -7.38 18.47
CA TYR A 101 -24.12 -8.78 18.23
C TYR A 101 -23.59 -9.72 19.32
N LYS A 102 -22.36 -9.52 19.82
CA LYS A 102 -21.82 -10.29 20.94
C LYS A 102 -22.61 -10.08 22.23
N SER A 103 -23.05 -8.86 22.51
CA SER A 103 -23.81 -8.53 23.73
C SER A 103 -25.28 -8.95 23.70
N LEU A 104 -25.86 -9.15 22.51
CA LEU A 104 -27.30 -9.40 22.36
C LEU A 104 -27.71 -10.84 22.73
N CYS A 105 -26.79 -11.73 23.09
CA CYS A 105 -27.04 -13.10 23.58
C CYS A 105 -28.14 -13.91 22.85
N MET A 106 -28.35 -13.68 21.55
CA MET A 106 -29.08 -14.60 20.66
C MET A 106 -28.12 -15.56 19.93
N PHE A 107 -26.82 -15.48 20.24
CA PHE A 107 -25.73 -16.31 19.69
C PHE A 107 -25.04 -17.12 20.81
N GLU A 108 -25.82 -17.65 21.78
CA GLU A 108 -25.34 -18.87 22.44
C GLU A 108 -25.28 -19.95 21.35
N ILE A 109 -24.08 -20.18 20.81
CA ILE A 109 -23.80 -21.41 20.07
C ILE A 109 -24.10 -22.52 21.07
N PRO A 110 -25.06 -23.43 20.82
CA PRO A 110 -25.28 -24.57 21.69
C PRO A 110 -23.94 -25.24 21.94
N LYS A 111 -23.56 -25.35 23.21
CA LYS A 111 -22.38 -26.12 23.59
C LYS A 111 -22.77 -27.59 23.46
N ASP A 112 -22.31 -28.23 22.40
CA ASP A 112 -22.08 -29.68 22.37
C ASP A 112 -20.62 -29.96 22.76
#